data_AF-A0A1G3VY85-F1
#
_entry.id   AF-A0A1G3VY85-F1
#
_cell.length_a   1.000
_cell.length_b   1.000
_cell.length_c   1.000
_cell.angle_alpha   90.00
_cell.angle_beta   90.00
_cell.angle_gamma   90.00
#
_symmetry.space_group_name_H-M   'P 1'
#
loop_
_entity.id
_entity.type
_entity.pdbx_description
1 polymer ?
#
loop_
_entity_poly.entity_id
_entity_poly.type
_entity_poly.pdbx_seq_one_letter_code
_entity_poly.pdbx_strand_id
1 'polypeptide(L)'
;MNDNIHSEKWYIRWYNYNKFSIPVIFTVIGTLIFTIFLDFRTGDIDFQSHISAINVLTNKVIGFYLFSIYMIALIQLANSMAYAKKRSPLSLMLFTILNMLQVFLVYLYVNVFYTEAATRTDGFVIPDFAVFSMNVMMTGAVFYVLATIFAWFYVDWKYVKIEE
;
A
#
# COMPACT_ATOMS: atom_id res chain seq x y z
N MET A 1 -20.57 -48.13 6.05
CA MET A 1 -20.66 -46.67 5.84
C MET A 1 -19.26 -46.11 5.97
N ASN A 2 -18.57 -45.95 4.84
CA ASN A 2 -17.31 -45.21 4.81
C ASN A 2 -17.69 -43.73 4.63
N ASP A 3 -17.81 -43.03 5.74
CA ASP A 3 -17.85 -41.57 5.71
C ASP A 3 -16.45 -41.12 5.30
N ASN A 4 -16.27 -40.89 3.99
CA ASN A 4 -15.14 -40.18 3.45
C ASN A 4 -15.19 -38.75 3.99
N ILE A 5 -14.65 -38.54 5.19
CA ILE A 5 -14.34 -37.21 5.71
C ILE A 5 -13.23 -36.67 4.82
N HIS A 6 -13.62 -36.06 3.69
CA HIS A 6 -12.72 -35.24 2.91
C HIS A 6 -12.35 -34.04 3.79
N SER A 7 -11.23 -34.17 4.51
CA SER A 7 -10.54 -33.07 5.18
C SER A 7 -10.49 -31.88 4.24
N GLU A 8 -11.18 -30.81 4.61
CA GLU A 8 -11.22 -29.58 3.82
C GLU A 8 -9.79 -29.07 3.63
N LYS A 9 -9.40 -28.76 2.39
CA LYS A 9 -8.01 -28.39 2.07
C LYS A 9 -7.57 -27.20 2.93
N TRP A 10 -6.32 -27.20 3.38
CA TRP A 10 -5.81 -26.23 4.36
C TRP A 10 -6.04 -24.76 3.98
N TYR A 11 -5.90 -24.45 2.68
CA TYR A 11 -6.06 -23.09 2.16
C TYR A 11 -7.52 -22.60 2.23
N ILE A 12 -8.49 -23.50 2.10
CA ILE A 12 -9.92 -23.18 2.21
C ILE A 12 -10.25 -22.86 3.67
N ARG A 13 -9.75 -23.69 4.59
CA ARG A 13 -9.92 -23.48 6.04
C ARG A 13 -9.29 -22.15 6.48
N TRP A 14 -8.06 -21.88 6.03
CA TRP A 14 -7.38 -20.62 6.32
C TRP A 14 -8.15 -19.42 5.79
N TYR A 15 -8.63 -19.48 4.55
CA TYR A 15 -9.41 -18.40 3.94
C TYR A 15 -10.72 -18.15 4.70
N ASN A 16 -11.48 -19.19 5.00
CA ASN A 16 -12.76 -19.05 5.73
C ASN A 16 -12.58 -18.43 7.12
N TYR A 17 -11.48 -18.75 7.80
CA TYR A 17 -11.13 -18.16 9.10
C TYR A 17 -10.67 -16.71 8.99
N ASN A 18 -9.87 -16.37 7.97
CA ASN A 18 -9.19 -15.08 7.87
C ASN A 18 -9.84 -14.07 6.92
N LYS A 19 -10.91 -14.44 6.20
CA LYS A 19 -11.48 -13.60 5.12
C LYS A 19 -11.72 -12.14 5.50
N PHE A 20 -12.21 -11.88 6.72
CA PHE A 20 -12.47 -10.53 7.21
C PHE A 20 -11.21 -9.74 7.58
N SER A 21 -10.10 -10.43 7.83
CA SER A 21 -8.78 -9.85 8.13
C SER A 21 -7.93 -9.66 6.88
N ILE A 22 -8.31 -10.23 5.72
CA ILE A 22 -7.57 -10.09 4.46
C ILE A 22 -7.27 -8.62 4.09
N PRO A 23 -8.23 -7.68 4.17
CA PRO A 23 -7.95 -6.27 3.89
C PRO A 23 -6.85 -5.69 4.80
N VAL A 24 -6.83 -6.10 6.07
CA VAL A 24 -5.82 -5.67 7.05
C VAL A 24 -4.47 -6.28 6.71
N ILE A 25 -4.41 -7.58 6.39
CA ILE A 25 -3.18 -8.26 6.02
C ILE A 25 -2.52 -7.56 4.82
N PHE A 26 -3.28 -7.24 3.78
CA PHE A 26 -2.74 -6.51 2.64
C PHE A 26 -2.32 -5.08 2.98
N THR A 27 -3.07 -4.38 3.83
CA THR A 27 -2.67 -3.04 4.30
C THR A 27 -1.36 -3.10 5.07
N VAL A 28 -1.20 -4.06 5.99
CA VAL A 28 0.04 -4.29 6.77
C VAL A 28 1.22 -4.55 5.83
N ILE A 29 1.07 -5.47 4.88
CA ILE A 29 2.13 -5.80 3.91
C ILE A 29 2.50 -4.56 3.09
N GLY A 30 1.52 -3.82 2.58
CA GLY A 30 1.77 -2.58 1.84
C GLY A 30 2.47 -1.52 2.68
N THR A 31 2.07 -1.34 3.94
CA THR A 31 2.72 -0.39 4.87
C THR A 31 4.16 -0.78 5.13
N LEU A 32 4.44 -2.06 5.36
CA LEU A 32 5.82 -2.56 5.55
C LEU A 32 6.67 -2.33 4.29
N ILE A 33 6.12 -2.55 3.10
CA ILE A 33 6.82 -2.27 1.84
C ILE A 33 7.15 -0.77 1.72
N PHE A 34 6.25 0.13 2.14
CA PHE A 34 6.59 1.55 2.15
C PHE A 34 7.68 1.91 3.15
N THR A 35 7.77 1.25 4.30
CA THR A 35 8.63 1.70 5.42
C THR A 35 9.93 0.92 5.61
N ILE A 36 10.05 -0.32 5.13
CA ILE A 36 11.25 -1.16 5.37
C ILE A 36 12.41 -0.76 4.46
N PHE A 37 12.14 -0.29 3.25
CA PHE A 37 13.17 0.10 2.29
C PHE A 37 13.61 1.55 2.53
N LEU A 38 13.89 1.92 3.78
CA LEU A 38 14.55 3.18 4.10
C LEU A 38 16.05 3.04 3.87
N ASP A 39 16.69 4.14 3.47
CA ASP A 39 18.13 4.18 3.27
C ASP A 39 18.87 3.84 4.58
N PHE A 40 19.87 2.96 4.51
CA PHE A 40 20.74 2.69 5.63
C PHE A 40 22.17 2.47 5.15
N ARG A 41 23.12 2.89 5.99
CA ARG A 41 24.54 2.69 5.76
C ARG A 41 25.17 2.08 7.00
N THR A 42 25.83 0.94 6.84
CA THR A 42 26.46 0.22 7.96
C THR A 42 27.81 -0.33 7.52
N GLY A 43 28.89 0.32 7.96
CA GLY A 43 30.25 -0.02 7.54
C GLY A 43 30.40 0.11 6.02
N ASP A 44 30.66 -1.02 5.35
CA ASP A 44 30.87 -1.13 3.90
C ASP A 44 29.56 -1.30 3.10
N ILE A 45 28.42 -1.51 3.77
CA ILE A 45 27.13 -1.68 3.10
C ILE A 45 26.44 -0.31 3.03
N ASP A 46 26.19 0.17 1.81
CA ASP A 46 25.40 1.38 1.53
C ASP A 46 24.13 1.00 0.76
N PHE A 47 23.00 0.95 1.46
CA PHE A 47 21.70 0.66 0.86
C PHE A 47 21.00 1.97 0.50
N GLN A 48 21.00 2.29 -0.79
CA GLN A 48 20.37 3.46 -1.35
C GLN A 48 18.96 3.12 -1.86
N SER A 49 17.97 3.87 -1.41
CA SER A 49 16.57 3.63 -1.76
C SER A 49 15.81 4.95 -1.86
N HIS A 50 14.78 5.17 -1.05
CA HIS A 50 13.87 6.30 -1.16
C HIS A 50 14.54 7.67 -0.95
N ILE A 51 15.45 7.82 0.02
CA ILE A 51 16.03 9.14 0.34
C ILE A 51 17.09 9.53 -0.70
N SER A 52 17.97 8.59 -1.05
CA SER A 52 18.94 8.76 -2.13
C SER A 52 18.26 9.01 -3.47
N ALA A 53 17.16 8.29 -3.75
CA ALA A 53 16.35 8.50 -4.96
C ALA A 53 15.78 9.92 -5.06
N ILE A 54 15.28 10.51 -3.98
CA ILE A 54 14.76 11.88 -4.05
C ILE A 54 15.84 12.95 -4.07
N ASN A 55 17.03 12.67 -3.53
CA ASN A 55 18.11 13.66 -3.44
C ASN A 55 18.73 13.98 -4.80
N VAL A 56 18.69 13.06 -5.76
CA VAL A 56 19.15 13.31 -7.14
C VAL A 56 18.19 14.18 -7.96
N LEU A 57 16.99 14.44 -7.43
CA LEU A 57 15.98 15.26 -8.07
C LEU A 57 16.13 16.74 -7.66
N THR A 58 15.85 17.62 -8.62
CA THR A 58 15.76 19.07 -8.43
C THR A 58 14.44 19.49 -7.76
N ASN A 59 13.34 18.79 -8.05
CA ASN A 59 12.02 19.05 -7.50
C ASN A 59 11.91 18.54 -6.07
N LYS A 60 11.88 19.47 -5.11
CA LYS A 60 11.84 19.14 -3.67
C LYS A 60 10.44 18.80 -3.14
N VAL A 61 9.38 19.00 -3.93
CA VAL A 61 8.01 18.59 -3.56
C VAL A 61 7.92 17.07 -3.36
N ILE A 62 8.80 16.30 -4.01
CA ILE A 62 8.82 14.85 -3.85
C ILE A 62 9.09 14.39 -2.41
N GLY A 63 9.84 15.17 -1.62
CA GLY A 63 10.05 14.89 -0.20
C GLY A 63 8.74 14.97 0.60
N PHE A 64 7.85 15.91 0.24
CA PHE A 64 6.52 16.02 0.83
C PHE A 64 5.63 14.84 0.43
N TYR A 65 5.71 14.37 -0.82
CA TYR A 65 4.98 13.17 -1.24
C TYR A 65 5.45 11.93 -0.48
N LEU A 66 6.76 11.73 -0.36
CA LEU A 66 7.34 10.62 0.40
C LEU A 66 6.89 10.64 1.87
N PHE A 67 6.98 11.81 2.51
CA PHE A 67 6.50 11.99 3.88
C PHE A 67 5.00 11.69 4.01
N SER A 68 4.18 12.19 3.07
CA SER A 68 2.73 11.98 3.08
C SER A 68 2.37 10.51 2.90
N ILE A 69 3.07 9.78 2.02
CA ILE A 69 2.92 8.33 1.81
C ILE A 69 3.16 7.59 3.12
N TYR A 70 4.20 7.94 3.89
CA TYR A 70 4.49 7.30 5.17
C TYR A 70 3.45 7.62 6.24
N MET A 71 3.05 8.89 6.34
CA MET A 71 2.03 9.30 7.30
C MET A 71 0.68 8.64 7.04
N ILE A 72 0.23 8.60 5.78
CA ILE A 72 -1.03 7.95 5.42
C ILE A 72 -0.91 6.44 5.57
N ALA A 73 0.23 5.82 5.29
CA ALA A 73 0.40 4.38 5.52
C ALA A 73 0.24 3.99 7.00
N LEU A 74 0.70 4.85 7.94
CA LEU A 74 0.48 4.65 9.38
C LEU A 74 -0.97 4.88 9.79
N ILE A 75 -1.59 5.96 9.30
CA ILE A 75 -3.02 6.24 9.55
C ILE A 75 -3.88 5.09 9.01
N GLN A 76 -3.54 4.58 7.84
CA GLN A 76 -4.31 3.54 7.18
C GLN A 76 -4.12 2.17 7.83
N LEU A 77 -2.94 1.90 8.40
CA LEU A 77 -2.74 0.75 9.27
C LEU A 77 -3.73 0.79 10.45
N ALA A 78 -3.85 1.93 11.14
CA ALA A 78 -4.80 2.10 12.23
C ALA A 78 -6.26 1.97 11.77
N ASN A 79 -6.61 2.61 10.65
CA ASN A 79 -7.95 2.54 10.08
C ASN A 79 -8.32 1.12 9.62
N SER A 80 -7.37 0.35 9.07
CA SER A 80 -7.58 -1.05 8.67
C SER A 80 -7.97 -1.94 9.86
N MET A 81 -7.30 -1.75 11.01
CA MET A 81 -7.63 -2.47 12.25
C MET A 81 -9.01 -2.09 12.78
N ALA A 82 -9.40 -0.82 12.67
CA ALA A 82 -10.74 -0.37 13.02
C ALA A 82 -11.81 -0.97 12.08
N TYR A 83 -11.51 -1.01 10.78
CA TYR A 83 -12.36 -1.63 9.76
C TYR A 83 -12.60 -3.10 10.05
N ALA A 84 -11.58 -3.90 10.37
CA ALA A 84 -11.74 -5.33 10.65
C ALA A 84 -12.71 -5.63 11.80
N LYS A 85 -12.80 -4.74 12.80
CA LYS A 85 -13.73 -4.90 13.93
C LYS A 85 -15.17 -4.57 13.53
N LYS A 86 -15.40 -3.40 12.92
CA LYS A 86 -16.76 -2.88 12.68
C LYS A 86 -17.33 -3.25 11.30
N ARG A 87 -16.49 -3.25 10.26
CA ARG A 87 -16.85 -3.55 8.85
C ARG A 87 -18.05 -2.78 8.34
N SER A 88 -18.26 -1.55 8.85
CA SER A 88 -19.40 -0.73 8.45
C SER A 88 -19.18 -0.06 7.09
N PRO A 89 -20.25 0.29 6.37
CA PRO A 89 -20.16 1.04 5.11
C PRO A 89 -19.44 2.38 5.26
N LEU A 90 -19.65 3.09 6.37
CA LEU A 90 -18.94 4.34 6.64
C LEU A 90 -17.43 4.12 6.75
N SER A 91 -17.01 3.08 7.49
CA SER A 91 -15.60 2.73 7.59
C SER A 91 -15.03 2.23 6.26
N LEU A 92 -15.83 1.56 5.42
CA LEU A 92 -15.43 1.17 4.06
C LEU A 92 -15.15 2.40 3.19
N MET A 93 -16.01 3.42 3.25
CA MET A 93 -15.81 4.65 2.49
C MET A 93 -14.55 5.38 2.92
N LEU A 94 -14.32 5.53 4.23
CA LEU A 94 -13.09 6.11 4.75
C LEU A 94 -11.86 5.29 4.32
N PHE A 95 -11.94 3.97 4.44
CA PHE A 95 -10.88 3.05 4.00
C PHE A 95 -10.57 3.21 2.51
N THR A 96 -11.60 3.30 1.67
CA THR A 96 -11.46 3.49 0.22
C THR A 96 -10.84 4.85 -0.11
N ILE A 97 -11.30 5.93 0.52
CA ILE A 97 -10.77 7.29 0.29
C ILE A 97 -9.28 7.37 0.67
N LEU A 98 -8.91 6.83 1.83
CA LEU A 98 -7.52 6.85 2.28
C LEU A 98 -6.62 5.97 1.38
N ASN A 99 -7.10 4.82 0.90
CA ASN A 99 -6.35 4.02 -0.07
C ASN A 99 -6.23 4.71 -1.43
N MET A 100 -7.28 5.38 -1.91
CA MET A 100 -7.21 6.17 -3.15
C MET A 100 -6.21 7.32 -3.02
N LEU A 101 -6.20 8.02 -1.88
CA LEU A 101 -5.22 9.07 -1.60
C LEU A 101 -3.80 8.51 -1.57
N GLN A 102 -3.58 7.34 -0.97
CA GLN A 102 -2.28 6.67 -0.97
C GLN A 102 -1.81 6.36 -2.40
N VAL A 103 -2.66 5.75 -3.22
CA VAL A 103 -2.34 5.42 -4.62
C VAL A 103 -2.05 6.69 -5.43
N PHE A 104 -2.84 7.74 -5.24
CA PHE A 104 -2.62 9.03 -5.89
C PHE A 104 -1.26 9.65 -5.51
N LEU A 105 -0.88 9.62 -4.23
CA LEU A 105 0.43 10.12 -3.80
C LEU A 105 1.58 9.30 -4.37
N VAL A 106 1.45 7.97 -4.45
CA VAL A 106 2.44 7.11 -5.10
C VAL A 106 2.54 7.44 -6.59
N TYR A 107 1.41 7.67 -7.26
CA TYR A 107 1.40 8.13 -8.65
C TYR A 107 2.15 9.45 -8.82
N LEU A 108 1.87 10.45 -7.97
CA LEU A 108 2.59 11.73 -8.00
C LEU A 108 4.09 11.55 -7.74
N TYR A 109 4.46 10.72 -6.76
CA TYR A 109 5.85 10.41 -6.44
C TYR A 109 6.60 9.85 -7.66
N VAL A 110 6.05 8.83 -8.30
CA VAL A 110 6.64 8.20 -9.51
C VAL A 110 6.67 9.17 -10.69
N ASN A 111 5.60 9.96 -10.87
CA ASN A 111 5.49 10.91 -11.98
C ASN A 111 6.57 12.00 -11.94
N VAL A 112 7.02 12.43 -10.75
CA VAL A 112 8.11 13.41 -10.63
C VAL A 112 9.40 12.90 -11.27
N PHE A 113 9.77 11.62 -11.08
CA PHE A 113 10.98 11.04 -11.68
C PHE A 113 10.91 11.06 -13.21
N TYR A 114 9.79 10.61 -13.78
CA TYR A 114 9.61 10.60 -15.23
C TYR A 114 9.55 12.01 -15.81
N THR A 115 8.90 12.95 -15.12
CA THR A 115 8.83 14.35 -15.55
C THR A 115 10.21 14.99 -15.52
N GLU A 116 11.01 14.75 -14.48
CA GLU A 116 12.38 15.28 -14.44
C GLU A 116 13.27 14.70 -15.53
N ALA A 117 13.20 13.39 -15.76
CA ALA A 117 13.95 12.74 -16.84
C ALA A 117 13.56 13.29 -18.23
N ALA A 118 12.29 13.67 -18.43
CA ALA A 118 11.82 14.22 -19.70
C ALA A 118 12.11 15.73 -19.88
N THR A 119 12.23 16.49 -18.79
CA THR A 119 12.31 17.97 -18.85
C THR A 119 13.71 18.52 -18.62
N ARG A 120 14.60 17.78 -17.96
CA ARG A 120 15.96 18.24 -17.69
C ARG A 120 16.81 18.21 -18.96
N THR A 121 17.51 19.31 -19.20
CA THR A 121 18.38 19.50 -20.38
C THR A 121 19.81 19.01 -20.17
N ASP A 122 20.15 18.59 -18.95
CA ASP A 122 21.49 18.10 -18.56
C ASP A 122 21.70 16.60 -18.84
N GLY A 123 20.76 15.94 -19.52
CA GLY A 123 20.84 14.52 -19.84
C GLY A 123 20.62 13.61 -18.62
N PHE A 124 19.89 14.08 -17.60
CA PHE A 124 19.57 13.28 -16.42
C PHE A 124 18.90 11.95 -16.78
N VAL A 125 19.49 10.86 -16.29
CA VAL A 125 18.95 9.51 -16.37
C VAL A 125 18.59 9.06 -14.97
N ILE A 126 17.42 8.41 -14.84
CA ILE A 126 16.95 7.87 -13.57
C ILE A 126 17.92 6.74 -13.14
N PRO A 127 18.62 6.87 -12.00
CA PRO A 127 19.57 5.85 -11.55
C PRO A 127 18.86 4.59 -11.04
N ASP A 128 19.56 3.46 -10.99
CA ASP A 128 18.98 2.16 -10.62
C ASP A 128 18.31 2.14 -9.24
N PHE A 129 18.88 2.83 -8.24
CA PHE A 129 18.28 2.94 -6.91
C PHE A 129 16.97 3.75 -6.93
N ALA A 130 16.83 4.72 -7.84
CA ALA A 130 15.58 5.45 -8.03
C ALA A 130 14.53 4.61 -8.74
N VAL A 131 14.93 3.79 -9.72
CA VAL A 131 14.04 2.79 -10.34
C VAL A 131 13.56 1.77 -9.30
N PHE A 132 14.47 1.27 -8.47
CA PHE A 132 14.14 0.39 -7.34
C PHE A 132 13.13 1.05 -6.40
N SER A 133 13.40 2.30 -5.98
CA SER A 133 12.49 3.08 -5.12
C SER A 133 11.09 3.22 -5.72
N MET A 134 10.98 3.57 -7.00
CA MET A 134 9.68 3.66 -7.69
C MET A 134 8.95 2.32 -7.72
N ASN A 135 9.64 1.22 -8.01
CA ASN A 135 9.05 -0.11 -8.05
C ASN A 135 8.54 -0.57 -6.68
N VAL A 136 9.29 -0.29 -5.62
CA VAL A 136 8.87 -0.55 -4.23
C VAL A 136 7.59 0.22 -3.91
N MET A 137 7.54 1.52 -4.24
CA MET A 137 6.35 2.37 -4.04
C MET A 137 5.13 1.84 -4.82
N MET A 138 5.30 1.50 -6.10
CA MET A 138 4.22 0.92 -6.90
C MET A 138 3.74 -0.41 -6.34
N THR A 139 4.65 -1.27 -5.89
CA THR A 139 4.31 -2.57 -5.28
C THR A 139 3.48 -2.37 -4.00
N GLY A 140 3.88 -1.43 -3.13
CA GLY A 140 3.10 -1.07 -1.94
C GLY A 140 1.70 -0.56 -2.29
N ALA A 141 1.57 0.26 -3.34
CA ALA A 141 0.27 0.75 -3.81
C ALA A 141 -0.65 -0.37 -4.32
N VAL A 142 -0.10 -1.38 -5.01
CA VAL A 142 -0.87 -2.55 -5.46
C VAL A 142 -1.51 -3.27 -4.26
N PHE A 143 -0.79 -3.45 -3.16
CA PHE A 143 -1.35 -4.04 -1.94
C PHE A 143 -2.51 -3.22 -1.36
N TYR A 144 -2.44 -1.89 -1.42
CA TYR A 144 -3.53 -1.01 -0.99
C TYR A 144 -4.76 -1.13 -1.91
N VAL A 145 -4.56 -1.27 -3.22
CA VAL A 145 -5.65 -1.54 -4.17
C VAL A 145 -6.32 -2.89 -3.87
N LEU A 146 -5.52 -3.95 -3.68
CA LEU A 146 -6.04 -5.26 -3.31
C LEU A 146 -6.80 -5.21 -1.97
N ALA A 147 -6.26 -4.51 -0.97
CA ALA A 147 -6.92 -4.31 0.31
C ALA A 147 -8.30 -3.65 0.14
N THR A 148 -8.41 -2.62 -0.71
CA THR A 148 -9.69 -1.98 -1.04
C THR A 148 -10.66 -2.97 -1.66
N ILE A 149 -10.24 -3.70 -2.70
CA ILE A 149 -11.10 -4.67 -3.40
C ILE A 149 -11.68 -5.70 -2.40
N PHE A 150 -10.82 -6.28 -1.55
CA PHE A 150 -11.29 -7.23 -0.53
C PHE A 150 -12.14 -6.56 0.56
N ALA A 151 -11.89 -5.30 0.91
CA ALA A 151 -12.74 -4.58 1.85
C ALA A 151 -14.18 -4.48 1.31
N TRP A 152 -14.36 -4.16 0.02
CA TRP A 152 -15.66 -4.10 -0.62
C TRP A 152 -16.40 -5.45 -0.62
N PHE A 153 -15.69 -6.57 -0.79
CA PHE A 153 -16.30 -7.90 -0.74
C PHE A 153 -16.75 -8.34 0.67
N TYR A 154 -16.13 -7.80 1.72
CA TYR A 154 -16.35 -8.26 3.10
C TYR A 154 -17.00 -7.23 4.03
N VAL A 155 -17.50 -6.13 3.48
CA VAL A 155 -18.25 -5.14 4.23
C VAL A 155 -19.58 -5.72 4.71
N ASP A 156 -19.99 -5.32 5.91
CA ASP A 156 -21.26 -5.74 6.49
C ASP A 156 -22.35 -4.73 6.11
N TRP A 157 -23.12 -5.06 5.08
CA TRP A 157 -24.20 -4.21 4.58
C TRP A 157 -25.42 -4.15 5.51
N LYS A 158 -25.48 -4.95 6.59
CA LYS A 158 -26.60 -4.92 7.55
C LYS A 158 -26.78 -3.56 8.23
N TYR A 159 -25.76 -2.70 8.17
CA TYR A 159 -25.77 -1.34 8.72
C TYR A 159 -26.36 -0.30 7.78
N VAL A 160 -26.69 -0.67 6.54
CA VAL A 160 -27.52 0.16 5.63
C VAL A 160 -28.95 -0.36 5.76
N LYS A 161 -29.85 0.47 6.28
CA LYS A 161 -31.28 0.19 6.14
C LYS A 161 -31.61 0.29 4.66
N ILE A 162 -31.93 -0.84 4.04
CA ILE A 162 -32.57 -0.85 2.73
C ILE A 162 -34.03 -0.50 3.05
N GLU A 163 -34.49 0.67 2.62
CA GLU A 163 -35.93 0.95 2.60
C GLU A 163 -36.57 -0.05 1.63
N GLU A 164 -37.52 -0.85 2.12
CA GLU A 164 -38.35 -1.75 1.33
C GLU A 164 -39.29 -0.98 0.40
#